data_AF-A0A1Q8BAB3-F1
#
_entry.id   AF-A0A1Q8BAB3-F1
#
_cell.length_a   1.000
_cell.length_b   1.000
_cell.length_c   1.000
_cell.angle_alpha   90.00
_cell.angle_beta   90.00
_cell.angle_gamma   90.00
#
_symmetry.space_group_name_H-M   'P 1'
#
loop_
_entity.id
_entity.type
_entity.pdbx_description
1 polymer ?
#
loop_
_entity_poly.entity_id
_entity_poly.type
_entity_poly.pdbx_seq_one_letter_code
_entity_poly.pdbx_strand_id
1 'polypeptide(L)'
;NFYFETPRGVDQLELEELCCDAVREATLRGYLRQNSVDSVDGKNTGDNLGPGSPVFHWEQTRDSNIHVRLILKGGGCENMSAQYSLPAEIQGKRVDRNLGGVRVCILDAIWRAQGKGCGPGFIGVAIGGDRASGYEFAKRQLLRNVDDSSPDPALAELEARIMREANTLDIGPMGFSGKFTIGCCKIDKLNRLPASFFVSVAYMCWAYRRRGVVLDVNGSVVEWLYQAPHEFQHQEELPDLTLPAADVVRLSTPLSEADIRKLKIGDVVLLDGIVFTGRDAVHKYLHDGGELDVIRHGVIYHCGPVVLKENGQYRVLAAGPTTSIREEPYQAGIIKRFGLKAVIGKGGMGAKTQKACQENGCVYLHAIGGAAQIYAQCVQRVLSVRLEQFGSPEAVWELQVENFPAVVTIDSHGNNLQQAVTDRSRELFAAAL
;
A
#
# COMPACT_ATOMS: atom_id res chain seq x y z
N ASN A 1 -4.20 8.02 -11.78
CA ASN A 1 -5.06 7.62 -12.91
C ASN A 1 -6.19 8.62 -12.97
N PHE A 2 -6.25 9.39 -14.05
CA PHE A 2 -7.36 10.26 -14.38
C PHE A 2 -8.28 9.54 -15.36
N TYR A 3 -9.57 9.60 -15.10
CA TYR A 3 -10.64 9.07 -15.96
C TYR A 3 -11.48 10.25 -16.41
N PHE A 4 -11.53 10.46 -17.72
CA PHE A 4 -12.23 11.55 -18.34
C PHE A 4 -13.36 11.01 -19.23
N GLU A 5 -14.54 11.57 -19.06
CA GLU A 5 -15.63 11.49 -20.02
C GLU A 5 -15.90 12.91 -20.52
N THR A 6 -15.78 13.14 -21.83
CA THR A 6 -15.81 14.50 -22.41
C THR A 6 -16.80 14.58 -23.58
N PRO A 7 -17.53 15.70 -23.74
CA PRO A 7 -18.29 15.96 -24.96
C PRO A 7 -17.35 16.10 -26.16
N ARG A 8 -17.95 15.97 -27.36
CA ARG A 8 -17.24 16.28 -28.60
C ARG A 8 -16.84 17.76 -28.63
N GLY A 9 -15.57 18.03 -28.98
CA GLY A 9 -15.05 19.39 -29.18
C GLY A 9 -14.28 19.95 -27.98
N VAL A 10 -14.25 19.25 -26.84
CA VAL A 10 -13.38 19.59 -25.71
C VAL A 10 -11.93 19.26 -26.07
N ASP A 11 -11.03 20.20 -25.78
CA ASP A 11 -9.59 20.00 -25.95
C ASP A 11 -9.05 19.10 -24.83
N GLN A 12 -8.79 17.83 -25.16
CA GLN A 12 -8.24 16.87 -24.21
C GLN A 12 -6.76 17.13 -23.90
N LEU A 13 -6.02 17.81 -24.79
CA LEU A 13 -4.62 18.14 -24.57
C LEU A 13 -4.48 19.26 -23.52
N GLU A 14 -5.33 20.27 -23.60
CA GLU A 14 -5.39 21.34 -22.58
C GLU A 14 -5.71 20.75 -21.20
N LEU A 15 -6.67 19.82 -21.10
CA LEU A 15 -6.99 19.13 -19.85
C LEU A 15 -5.82 18.30 -19.30
N GLU A 16 -5.09 17.61 -20.18
CA GLU A 16 -3.89 16.84 -19.83
C GLU A 16 -2.79 17.75 -19.26
N GLU A 17 -2.51 18.88 -19.91
CA GLU A 17 -1.54 19.89 -19.46
C GLU A 17 -1.92 20.43 -18.08
N LEU A 18 -3.18 20.84 -17.88
CA LEU A 18 -3.69 21.32 -16.59
C LEU A 18 -3.52 20.28 -15.47
N CYS A 19 -3.79 19.01 -15.77
CA CYS A 19 -3.60 17.92 -14.82
C CYS A 19 -2.12 17.68 -14.49
N CYS A 20 -1.22 17.78 -15.48
CA CYS A 20 0.21 17.66 -15.24
C CYS A 20 0.74 18.82 -14.37
N ASP A 21 0.28 20.05 -14.61
CA ASP A 21 0.60 21.21 -13.79
C ASP A 21 0.10 21.05 -12.35
N ALA A 22 -1.13 20.56 -12.18
CA ALA A 22 -1.68 20.27 -10.84
C ALA A 22 -0.88 19.17 -10.10
N VAL A 23 -0.44 18.12 -10.79
CA VAL A 23 0.40 17.06 -10.19
C VAL A 23 1.77 17.61 -9.80
N ARG A 24 2.40 18.42 -10.65
CA ARG A 24 3.68 19.08 -10.35
C ARG A 24 3.55 19.96 -9.12
N GLU A 25 2.53 20.82 -9.08
CA GLU A 25 2.29 21.72 -7.96
C GLU A 25 1.98 20.97 -6.66
N ALA A 26 1.14 19.93 -6.71
CA ALA A 26 0.85 19.09 -5.55
C ALA A 26 2.10 18.36 -5.03
N THR A 27 3.03 17.99 -5.92
CA THR A 27 4.31 17.39 -5.55
C THR A 27 5.23 18.41 -4.89
N LEU A 28 5.34 19.63 -5.46
CA LEU A 28 6.13 20.73 -4.89
C LEU A 28 5.65 21.14 -3.50
N ARG A 29 4.34 21.17 -3.28
CA ARG A 29 3.72 21.46 -1.97
C ARG A 29 3.84 20.31 -0.96
N GLY A 30 4.37 19.16 -1.37
CA GLY A 30 4.50 17.99 -0.51
C GLY A 30 3.19 17.24 -0.23
N TYR A 31 2.13 17.49 -1.01
CA TYR A 31 0.90 16.68 -0.95
C TYR A 31 1.10 15.30 -1.57
N LEU A 32 1.99 15.21 -2.57
CA LEU A 32 2.35 13.96 -3.22
C LEU A 32 3.83 13.64 -2.97
N ARG A 33 4.13 12.36 -2.71
CA ARG A 33 5.50 11.86 -2.75
C ARG A 33 5.95 11.68 -4.20
N GLN A 34 7.22 11.95 -4.48
CA GLN A 34 7.88 11.74 -5.77
C GLN A 34 8.05 10.22 -6.04
N ASN A 35 7.21 9.65 -6.90
CA ASN A 35 7.12 8.22 -7.23
C ASN A 35 7.30 7.91 -8.73
N SER A 36 7.46 8.90 -9.61
CA SER A 36 7.78 8.65 -11.01
C SER A 36 9.28 8.38 -11.16
N VAL A 37 9.61 7.19 -11.68
CA VAL A 37 10.99 6.67 -11.76
C VAL A 37 11.19 6.10 -13.16
N ASP A 38 12.27 6.50 -13.82
CA ASP A 38 12.66 5.95 -15.11
C ASP A 38 13.00 4.46 -14.97
N SER A 39 12.38 3.62 -15.80
CA SER A 39 12.50 2.17 -15.69
C SER A 39 13.82 1.61 -16.22
N VAL A 40 14.64 2.41 -16.91
CA VAL A 40 15.94 2.00 -17.46
C VAL A 40 17.07 2.38 -16.51
N ASP A 41 17.14 3.65 -16.09
CA ASP A 41 18.25 4.16 -15.28
C ASP A 41 17.92 4.36 -13.79
N GLY A 42 16.64 4.21 -13.41
CA GLY A 42 16.18 4.28 -12.02
C GLY A 42 16.13 5.70 -11.45
N LYS A 43 16.33 6.75 -12.26
CA LYS A 43 16.26 8.14 -11.77
C LYS A 43 14.82 8.55 -11.49
N ASN A 44 14.61 9.21 -10.37
CA ASN A 44 13.34 9.84 -10.02
C ASN A 44 13.21 11.18 -10.76
N THR A 45 12.03 11.48 -11.31
CA THR A 45 11.80 12.73 -12.05
C THR A 45 11.61 13.95 -11.14
N GLY A 46 11.32 13.74 -9.85
CA GLY A 46 11.22 14.78 -8.84
C GLY A 46 9.88 15.52 -8.79
N ASP A 47 9.00 15.33 -9.78
CA ASP A 47 7.72 16.04 -9.88
C ASP A 47 6.51 15.14 -10.17
N ASN A 48 6.70 13.81 -10.15
CA ASN A 48 5.72 12.79 -10.50
C ASN A 48 5.31 12.72 -11.98
N LEU A 49 5.98 13.46 -12.86
CA LEU A 49 5.71 13.41 -14.30
C LEU A 49 6.69 12.49 -15.02
N GLY A 50 6.31 12.01 -16.20
CA GLY A 50 7.13 11.16 -17.07
C GLY A 50 6.27 10.32 -18.02
N PRO A 51 6.87 9.58 -18.96
CA PRO A 51 6.10 8.69 -19.85
C PRO A 51 5.21 7.72 -19.04
N GLY A 52 3.89 7.84 -19.21
CA GLY A 52 2.91 7.03 -18.47
C GLY A 52 2.59 7.51 -17.05
N SER A 53 3.07 8.68 -16.63
CA SER A 53 2.75 9.30 -15.34
C SER A 53 2.44 10.80 -15.49
N PRO A 54 1.21 11.24 -15.19
CA PRO A 54 0.06 10.43 -14.79
C PRO A 54 -0.53 9.61 -15.95
N VAL A 55 -1.33 8.59 -15.62
CA VAL A 55 -2.11 7.81 -16.59
C VAL A 55 -3.46 8.49 -16.83
N PHE A 56 -3.78 8.72 -18.10
CA PHE A 56 -5.06 9.27 -18.55
C PHE A 56 -5.90 8.22 -19.29
N HIS A 57 -7.19 8.18 -18.97
CA HIS A 57 -8.19 7.37 -19.66
C HIS A 57 -9.23 8.31 -20.26
N TRP A 58 -9.33 8.33 -21.58
CA TRP A 58 -10.20 9.23 -22.31
C TRP A 58 -11.39 8.48 -22.89
N GLU A 59 -12.58 9.02 -22.66
CA GLU A 59 -13.84 8.56 -23.24
C GLU A 59 -14.61 9.77 -23.77
N GLN A 60 -15.11 9.67 -25.00
CA GLN A 60 -15.97 10.70 -25.58
C GLN A 60 -17.44 10.30 -25.39
N THR A 61 -18.25 11.20 -24.86
CA THR A 61 -19.67 10.94 -24.55
C THR A 61 -20.57 11.96 -25.23
N ARG A 62 -21.89 11.73 -25.14
CA ARG A 62 -22.93 12.67 -25.59
C ARG A 62 -23.43 13.58 -24.46
N ASP A 63 -22.92 13.41 -23.24
CA ASP A 63 -23.20 14.31 -22.13
C ASP A 63 -22.62 15.69 -22.48
N SER A 64 -23.33 16.77 -22.10
CA SER A 64 -22.85 18.14 -22.29
C SER A 64 -21.80 18.55 -21.27
N ASN A 65 -21.56 17.74 -20.24
CA ASN A 65 -20.60 18.01 -19.16
C ASN A 65 -19.32 17.19 -19.31
N ILE A 66 -18.23 17.72 -18.76
CA ILE A 66 -16.96 17.02 -18.59
C ILE A 66 -16.98 16.33 -17.23
N HIS A 67 -16.81 15.01 -17.22
CA HIS A 67 -16.64 14.25 -15.99
C HIS A 67 -15.18 13.89 -15.80
N VAL A 68 -14.63 14.24 -14.64
CA VAL A 68 -13.25 13.92 -14.27
C VAL A 68 -13.27 13.12 -12.99
N ARG A 69 -12.62 11.96 -12.98
CA ARG A 69 -12.41 11.16 -11.77
C ARG A 69 -10.94 10.83 -11.61
N LEU A 70 -10.43 10.96 -10.40
CA LEU A 70 -9.05 10.70 -10.03
C LEU A 70 -8.99 9.56 -9.03
N ILE A 71 -8.14 8.57 -9.31
CA ILE A 71 -7.71 7.57 -8.33
C ILE A 71 -6.19 7.70 -8.11
N LEU A 72 -5.80 7.93 -6.86
CA LEU A 72 -4.41 7.94 -6.41
C LEU A 72 -4.02 6.56 -5.88
N LYS A 73 -3.73 5.66 -6.82
CA LYS A 73 -3.36 4.27 -6.52
C LYS A 73 -1.89 4.16 -6.13
N GLY A 74 -1.60 3.53 -4.99
CA GLY A 74 -0.24 3.30 -4.54
C GLY A 74 0.40 2.06 -5.18
N GLY A 75 1.72 2.08 -5.40
CA GLY A 75 2.45 0.93 -5.95
C GLY A 75 2.29 -0.36 -5.13
N GLY A 76 2.18 -0.24 -3.79
CA GLY A 76 2.00 -1.39 -2.92
C GLY A 76 0.71 -2.18 -3.17
N CYS A 77 -0.43 -1.51 -3.40
CA CYS A 77 -1.68 -2.17 -3.77
C CYS A 77 -1.74 -2.51 -5.26
N GLU A 78 -1.06 -1.74 -6.12
CA GLU A 78 -0.95 -2.08 -7.54
C GLU A 78 -0.31 -3.46 -7.73
N ASN A 79 0.79 -3.73 -7.02
CA ASN A 79 1.51 -5.00 -7.06
C ASN A 79 0.67 -6.21 -6.57
N MET A 80 -0.45 -5.98 -5.88
CA MET A 80 -1.37 -7.04 -5.41
C MET A 80 -2.51 -7.32 -6.39
N SER A 81 -2.57 -6.60 -7.52
CA SER A 81 -3.53 -6.89 -8.59
C SER A 81 -3.11 -8.15 -9.34
N ALA A 82 -4.08 -8.91 -9.86
CA ALA A 82 -3.83 -10.18 -10.53
C ALA A 82 -4.77 -10.38 -11.72
N GLN A 83 -4.37 -11.20 -12.68
CA GLN A 83 -5.22 -11.61 -13.78
C GLN A 83 -5.05 -13.09 -14.08
N TYR A 84 -6.17 -13.79 -14.08
CA TYR A 84 -6.24 -15.22 -14.27
C TYR A 84 -6.71 -15.56 -15.68
N SER A 85 -6.34 -16.73 -16.17
CA SER A 85 -6.81 -17.29 -17.43
C SER A 85 -7.48 -18.61 -17.12
N LEU A 86 -8.81 -18.68 -17.31
CA LEU A 86 -9.58 -19.88 -17.02
C LEU A 86 -9.72 -20.78 -18.27
N PRO A 87 -9.71 -22.12 -18.12
CA PRO A 87 -9.54 -22.84 -16.86
C PRO A 87 -8.11 -22.73 -16.29
N ALA A 88 -7.98 -22.86 -14.99
CA ALA A 88 -6.70 -22.82 -14.27
C ALA A 88 -6.64 -23.92 -13.20
N GLU A 89 -5.47 -24.10 -12.60
CA GLU A 89 -5.30 -24.88 -11.37
C GLU A 89 -4.95 -23.93 -10.23
N ILE A 90 -5.74 -23.95 -9.16
CA ILE A 90 -5.52 -23.12 -7.97
C ILE A 90 -5.57 -24.03 -6.75
N GLN A 91 -4.51 -24.02 -5.96
CA GLN A 91 -4.31 -24.94 -4.82
C GLN A 91 -4.55 -26.42 -5.18
N GLY A 92 -4.07 -26.86 -6.35
CA GLY A 92 -4.23 -28.25 -6.81
C GLY A 92 -5.65 -28.65 -7.23
N LYS A 93 -6.59 -27.70 -7.28
CA LYS A 93 -7.97 -27.92 -7.75
C LYS A 93 -8.18 -27.26 -9.11
N ARG A 94 -8.90 -27.96 -9.98
CA ARG A 94 -9.31 -27.43 -11.29
C ARG A 94 -10.36 -26.33 -11.10
N VAL A 95 -10.14 -25.21 -11.78
CA VAL A 95 -11.00 -24.02 -11.76
C VAL A 95 -11.48 -23.76 -13.19
N ASP A 96 -12.77 -23.91 -13.44
CA ASP A 96 -13.35 -23.86 -14.79
C ASP A 96 -13.94 -22.48 -15.17
N ARG A 97 -14.33 -22.34 -16.45
CA ARG A 97 -14.86 -21.10 -17.07
C ARG A 97 -16.31 -20.79 -16.66
N ASN A 98 -16.55 -20.58 -15.37
CA ASN A 98 -17.87 -20.25 -14.83
C ASN A 98 -17.74 -19.31 -13.60
N LEU A 99 -18.86 -18.84 -13.03
CA LEU A 99 -18.86 -17.94 -11.86
C LEU A 99 -18.23 -18.58 -10.61
N GLY A 100 -18.31 -19.90 -10.46
CA GLY A 100 -17.58 -20.62 -9.43
C GLY A 100 -16.06 -20.49 -9.60
N GLY A 101 -15.57 -20.56 -10.84
CA GLY A 101 -14.17 -20.32 -11.13
C GLY A 101 -13.74 -18.87 -10.92
N VAL A 102 -14.58 -17.91 -11.30
CA VAL A 102 -14.36 -16.48 -11.01
C VAL A 102 -14.24 -16.24 -9.51
N ARG A 103 -15.15 -16.80 -8.71
CA ARG A 103 -15.11 -16.73 -7.24
C ARG A 103 -13.75 -17.19 -6.71
N VAL A 104 -13.26 -18.34 -7.16
CA VAL A 104 -11.97 -18.89 -6.73
C VAL A 104 -10.81 -17.97 -7.10
N CYS A 105 -10.80 -17.39 -8.30
CA CYS A 105 -9.78 -16.41 -8.70
C CYS A 105 -9.76 -15.18 -7.79
N ILE A 106 -10.94 -14.65 -7.42
CA ILE A 106 -11.03 -13.48 -6.54
C ILE A 106 -10.51 -13.80 -5.14
N LEU A 107 -10.93 -14.94 -4.56
CA LEU A 107 -10.45 -15.37 -3.24
C LEU A 107 -8.96 -15.67 -3.24
N ASP A 108 -8.43 -16.29 -4.29
CA ASP A 108 -6.99 -16.53 -4.44
C ASP A 108 -6.20 -15.23 -4.52
N ALA A 109 -6.69 -14.21 -5.25
CA ALA A 109 -6.03 -12.90 -5.30
C ALA A 109 -5.99 -12.23 -3.92
N ILE A 110 -7.10 -12.27 -3.18
CA ILE A 110 -7.20 -11.75 -1.81
C ILE A 110 -6.27 -12.51 -0.87
N TRP A 111 -6.27 -13.84 -0.94
CA TRP A 111 -5.39 -14.69 -0.14
C TRP A 111 -3.92 -14.45 -0.47
N ARG A 112 -3.53 -14.27 -1.73
CA ARG A 112 -2.13 -13.95 -2.08
C ARG A 112 -1.69 -12.57 -1.60
N ALA A 113 -2.63 -11.61 -1.53
CA ALA A 113 -2.35 -10.27 -1.07
C ALA A 113 -1.97 -10.23 0.42
N GLN A 114 -2.59 -11.06 1.26
CA GLN A 114 -2.38 -11.06 2.73
C GLN A 114 -2.39 -9.61 3.27
N GLY A 115 -1.44 -9.25 4.13
CA GLY A 115 -1.23 -7.88 4.62
C GLY A 115 -0.45 -6.94 3.69
N LYS A 116 0.08 -7.42 2.56
CA LYS A 116 1.05 -6.67 1.74
C LYS A 116 0.44 -5.40 1.10
N GLY A 117 -0.85 -5.48 0.78
CA GLY A 117 -1.64 -4.40 0.16
C GLY A 117 -2.17 -3.33 1.10
N CYS A 118 -1.81 -3.34 2.39
CA CYS A 118 -2.46 -2.52 3.44
C CYS A 118 -3.98 -2.77 3.48
N GLY A 119 -4.38 -4.00 3.83
CA GLY A 119 -5.80 -4.33 4.01
C GLY A 119 -6.39 -3.67 5.27
N PRO A 120 -7.71 -3.44 5.36
CA PRO A 120 -8.74 -4.06 4.54
C PRO A 120 -8.72 -3.63 3.07
N GLY A 121 -8.82 -4.61 2.17
CA GLY A 121 -8.77 -4.37 0.73
C GLY A 121 -10.10 -3.92 0.13
N PHE A 122 -10.02 -3.12 -0.93
CA PHE A 122 -11.14 -2.77 -1.80
C PHE A 122 -10.88 -3.37 -3.18
N ILE A 123 -11.77 -4.28 -3.60
CA ILE A 123 -11.51 -5.15 -4.74
C ILE A 123 -12.39 -4.71 -5.92
N GLY A 124 -11.77 -4.38 -7.04
CA GLY A 124 -12.44 -4.21 -8.33
C GLY A 124 -12.18 -5.41 -9.22
N VAL A 125 -13.20 -5.91 -9.92
CA VAL A 125 -13.09 -7.14 -10.72
C VAL A 125 -13.71 -6.95 -12.09
N ALA A 126 -13.00 -7.39 -13.13
CA ALA A 126 -13.52 -7.53 -14.47
C ALA A 126 -13.54 -9.01 -14.88
N ILE A 127 -14.69 -9.50 -15.31
CA ILE A 127 -14.85 -10.81 -15.95
C ILE A 127 -14.88 -10.59 -17.46
N GLY A 128 -13.96 -11.22 -18.20
CA GLY A 128 -13.84 -11.06 -19.65
C GLY A 128 -12.83 -9.97 -20.06
N GLY A 129 -13.05 -9.36 -21.22
CA GLY A 129 -12.08 -8.45 -21.84
C GLY A 129 -10.84 -9.18 -22.40
N ASP A 130 -9.86 -8.39 -22.83
CA ASP A 130 -8.51 -8.85 -23.15
C ASP A 130 -7.56 -8.58 -21.98
N ARG A 131 -6.25 -8.86 -22.18
CA ARG A 131 -5.22 -8.69 -21.15
C ARG A 131 -5.17 -7.27 -20.60
N ALA A 132 -5.23 -6.26 -21.45
CA ALA A 132 -5.13 -4.85 -21.08
C ALA A 132 -6.48 -4.31 -20.59
N SER A 133 -7.53 -4.48 -21.39
CA SER A 133 -8.86 -3.94 -21.06
C SER A 133 -9.44 -4.53 -19.78
N GLY A 134 -9.17 -5.81 -19.47
CA GLY A 134 -9.60 -6.41 -18.21
C GLY A 134 -9.00 -5.73 -16.97
N TYR A 135 -7.70 -5.40 -16.98
CA TYR A 135 -7.08 -4.69 -15.86
C TYR A 135 -7.58 -3.26 -15.73
N GLU A 136 -7.73 -2.56 -16.85
CA GLU A 136 -8.26 -1.19 -16.87
C GLU A 136 -9.69 -1.16 -16.33
N PHE A 137 -10.57 -2.03 -16.81
CA PHE A 137 -11.96 -2.09 -16.39
C PHE A 137 -12.11 -2.53 -14.93
N ALA A 138 -11.27 -3.45 -14.45
CA ALA A 138 -11.23 -3.81 -13.03
C ALA A 138 -10.85 -2.61 -12.15
N LYS A 139 -9.95 -1.73 -12.61
CA LYS A 139 -9.63 -0.47 -11.92
C LYS A 139 -10.80 0.51 -11.96
N ARG A 140 -11.58 0.58 -13.06
CA ARG A 140 -12.81 1.38 -13.11
C ARG A 140 -13.86 0.97 -12.09
N GLN A 141 -13.94 -0.32 -11.74
CA GLN A 141 -14.83 -0.76 -10.66
C GLN A 141 -14.50 -0.13 -9.30
N LEU A 142 -13.28 0.40 -9.12
CA LEU A 142 -12.89 1.21 -7.96
C LEU A 142 -13.41 2.67 -8.03
N LEU A 143 -14.28 3.01 -8.98
CA LEU A 143 -15.02 4.28 -9.01
C LEU A 143 -16.45 4.13 -8.46
N ARG A 144 -16.93 2.89 -8.31
CA ARG A 144 -18.26 2.59 -7.76
C ARG A 144 -18.36 2.90 -6.27
N ASN A 145 -19.55 3.23 -5.78
CA ASN A 145 -19.74 3.56 -4.36
C ASN A 145 -19.64 2.30 -3.51
N VAL A 146 -19.03 2.39 -2.33
CA VAL A 146 -18.80 1.21 -1.47
C VAL A 146 -20.11 0.50 -1.14
N ASP A 147 -21.19 1.26 -0.98
CA ASP A 147 -22.51 0.74 -0.59
C ASP A 147 -23.39 0.31 -1.77
N ASP A 148 -22.95 0.48 -3.01
CA ASP A 148 -23.71 0.00 -4.18
C ASP A 148 -23.58 -1.52 -4.39
N SER A 149 -24.35 -2.07 -5.34
CA SER A 149 -24.19 -3.45 -5.81
C SER A 149 -24.26 -3.51 -7.33
N SER A 150 -23.75 -4.59 -7.92
CA SER A 150 -23.81 -4.79 -9.37
C SER A 150 -25.27 -4.74 -9.85
N PRO A 151 -25.56 -4.10 -11.00
CA PRO A 151 -26.90 -4.14 -11.60
C PRO A 151 -27.24 -5.53 -12.18
N ASP A 152 -26.24 -6.37 -12.47
CA ASP A 152 -26.46 -7.78 -12.82
C ASP A 152 -26.68 -8.60 -11.53
N PRO A 153 -27.85 -9.26 -11.35
CA PRO A 153 -28.18 -9.99 -10.13
C PRO A 153 -27.20 -11.13 -9.79
N ALA A 154 -26.67 -11.83 -10.80
CA ALA A 154 -25.73 -12.94 -10.57
C ALA A 154 -24.37 -12.42 -10.07
N LEU A 155 -23.94 -11.24 -10.54
CA LEU A 155 -22.73 -10.60 -10.06
C LEU A 155 -22.93 -9.93 -8.70
N ALA A 156 -24.11 -9.37 -8.41
CA ALA A 156 -24.44 -8.84 -7.08
C ALA A 156 -24.42 -9.94 -6.00
N GLU A 157 -24.96 -11.11 -6.32
CA GLU A 157 -24.86 -12.28 -5.44
C GLU A 157 -23.39 -12.69 -5.22
N LEU A 158 -22.58 -12.67 -6.28
CA LEU A 158 -21.15 -12.98 -6.20
C LEU A 158 -20.38 -11.95 -5.37
N GLU A 159 -20.63 -10.65 -5.53
CA GLU A 159 -20.05 -9.57 -4.70
C GLU A 159 -20.32 -9.85 -3.21
N ALA A 160 -21.59 -10.09 -2.86
CA ALA A 160 -22.00 -10.39 -1.48
C ALA A 160 -21.36 -11.68 -0.94
N ARG A 161 -21.25 -12.72 -1.78
CA ARG A 161 -20.61 -13.98 -1.42
C ARG A 161 -19.11 -13.80 -1.14
N ILE A 162 -18.39 -13.07 -1.99
CA ILE A 162 -16.97 -12.76 -1.78
C ILE A 162 -16.77 -11.97 -0.48
N MET A 163 -17.62 -10.97 -0.21
CA MET A 163 -17.56 -10.20 1.04
C MET A 163 -17.70 -11.07 2.28
N ARG A 164 -18.56 -12.09 2.25
CA ARG A 164 -18.67 -13.04 3.38
C ARG A 164 -17.44 -13.92 3.50
N GLU A 165 -17.05 -14.59 2.42
CA GLU A 165 -16.03 -15.65 2.47
C GLU A 165 -14.61 -15.12 2.64
N ALA A 166 -14.25 -13.99 2.01
CA ALA A 166 -12.93 -13.39 2.19
C ALA A 166 -12.68 -12.95 3.64
N ASN A 167 -13.74 -12.58 4.35
CA ASN A 167 -13.71 -12.17 5.75
C ASN A 167 -13.77 -13.34 6.75
N THR A 168 -13.82 -14.59 6.26
CA THR A 168 -13.66 -15.81 7.07
C THR A 168 -12.31 -16.50 6.85
N LEU A 169 -11.37 -15.88 6.10
CA LEU A 169 -10.03 -16.44 5.87
C LEU A 169 -9.04 -16.17 7.01
N ASP A 170 -9.46 -15.52 8.10
CA ASP A 170 -8.62 -15.14 9.25
C ASP A 170 -7.34 -14.38 8.89
N ILE A 171 -7.35 -13.62 7.78
CA ILE A 171 -6.22 -12.74 7.37
C ILE A 171 -6.27 -11.43 8.17
N GLY A 172 -7.44 -10.79 8.21
CA GLY A 172 -7.70 -9.57 8.96
C GLY A 172 -6.96 -8.31 8.44
N PRO A 173 -7.18 -7.16 9.12
CA PRO A 173 -6.49 -5.91 8.80
C PRO A 173 -4.97 -6.07 8.89
N MET A 174 -4.24 -5.50 7.91
CA MET A 174 -2.78 -5.60 7.80
C MET A 174 -2.18 -7.03 7.79
N GLY A 175 -2.99 -8.08 7.74
CA GLY A 175 -2.50 -9.46 7.86
C GLY A 175 -2.13 -9.87 9.29
N PHE A 176 -2.77 -9.27 10.31
CA PHE A 176 -2.55 -9.56 11.73
C PHE A 176 -3.49 -10.63 12.31
N SER A 177 -4.14 -11.40 11.45
CA SER A 177 -5.28 -12.23 11.80
C SER A 177 -6.54 -11.45 12.15
N GLY A 178 -7.65 -12.18 12.22
CA GLY A 178 -8.96 -11.64 12.54
C GLY A 178 -9.88 -11.54 11.32
N LYS A 179 -11.04 -10.95 11.58
CA LYS A 179 -12.09 -10.72 10.58
C LYS A 179 -11.86 -9.35 9.94
N PHE A 180 -12.47 -9.09 8.78
CA PHE A 180 -12.33 -7.83 8.03
C PHE A 180 -11.04 -7.72 7.18
N THR A 181 -10.81 -8.71 6.33
CA THR A 181 -9.80 -8.75 5.27
C THR A 181 -10.10 -7.78 4.12
N ILE A 182 -11.37 -7.64 3.73
CA ILE A 182 -11.82 -6.73 2.67
C ILE A 182 -13.02 -5.90 3.13
N GLY A 183 -13.03 -4.63 2.72
CA GLY A 183 -14.13 -3.70 2.95
C GLY A 183 -15.12 -3.63 1.78
N CYS A 184 -14.72 -4.08 0.58
CA CYS A 184 -15.55 -3.96 -0.61
C CYS A 184 -15.12 -4.93 -1.72
N CYS A 185 -16.08 -5.43 -2.51
CA CYS A 185 -15.86 -6.13 -3.77
C CYS A 185 -16.86 -5.64 -4.82
N LYS A 186 -16.36 -5.11 -5.95
CA LYS A 186 -17.14 -4.60 -7.08
C LYS A 186 -16.81 -5.40 -8.32
N ILE A 187 -17.80 -6.10 -8.87
CA ILE A 187 -17.63 -7.02 -10.00
C ILE A 187 -18.49 -6.53 -11.15
N ASP A 188 -17.89 -6.48 -12.33
CA ASP A 188 -18.61 -6.27 -13.58
C ASP A 188 -17.96 -7.08 -14.71
N LYS A 189 -18.57 -7.09 -15.90
CA LYS A 189 -18.17 -7.94 -17.02
C LYS A 189 -18.02 -7.18 -18.33
N LEU A 190 -17.06 -7.64 -19.12
CA LEU A 190 -16.91 -7.28 -20.52
C LEU A 190 -17.16 -8.51 -21.39
N ASN A 191 -17.54 -8.28 -22.65
CA ASN A 191 -17.48 -9.34 -23.64
C ASN A 191 -16.03 -9.82 -23.82
N ARG A 192 -15.89 -11.06 -24.28
CA ARG A 192 -14.60 -11.74 -24.41
C ARG A 192 -14.54 -12.51 -25.71
N LEU A 193 -13.33 -12.75 -26.20
CA LEU A 193 -13.11 -13.71 -27.28
C LEU A 193 -13.53 -15.12 -26.81
N PRO A 194 -14.17 -15.96 -27.65
CA PRO A 194 -14.62 -17.29 -27.23
C PRO A 194 -13.52 -18.17 -26.62
N ALA A 195 -12.29 -18.07 -27.15
CA ALA A 195 -11.12 -18.80 -26.68
C ALA A 195 -10.54 -18.29 -25.35
N SER A 196 -10.87 -17.06 -24.94
CA SER A 196 -10.33 -16.38 -23.77
C SER A 196 -11.36 -16.29 -22.66
N PHE A 197 -10.94 -16.51 -21.41
CA PHE A 197 -11.74 -16.26 -20.23
C PHE A 197 -10.82 -15.68 -19.15
N PHE A 198 -10.73 -14.36 -19.09
CA PHE A 198 -9.90 -13.67 -18.11
C PHE A 198 -10.72 -13.21 -16.92
N VAL A 199 -10.09 -13.22 -15.75
CA VAL A 199 -10.62 -12.62 -14.53
C VAL A 199 -9.53 -11.68 -14.03
N SER A 200 -9.74 -10.38 -14.16
CA SER A 200 -8.83 -9.35 -13.66
C SER A 200 -9.30 -8.85 -12.30
N VAL A 201 -8.40 -8.79 -11.34
CA VAL A 201 -8.64 -8.33 -9.98
C VAL A 201 -7.72 -7.14 -9.71
N ALA A 202 -8.31 -5.97 -9.50
CA ALA A 202 -7.62 -4.76 -9.06
C ALA A 202 -7.75 -4.64 -7.54
N TYR A 203 -6.64 -4.74 -6.82
CA TYR A 203 -6.60 -4.54 -5.38
C TYR A 203 -6.36 -3.06 -5.06
N MET A 204 -7.07 -2.51 -4.09
CA MET A 204 -6.87 -1.17 -3.54
C MET A 204 -6.73 -1.23 -2.02
N CYS A 205 -5.77 -0.49 -1.48
CA CYS A 205 -5.53 -0.38 -0.05
C CYS A 205 -6.64 0.40 0.67
N TRP A 206 -6.70 0.30 1.99
CA TRP A 206 -7.61 1.14 2.80
C TRP A 206 -7.35 2.65 2.68
N ALA A 207 -6.14 3.06 2.28
CA ALA A 207 -5.85 4.43 1.82
C ALA A 207 -6.46 4.66 0.41
N TYR A 208 -7.78 4.46 0.32
CA TYR A 208 -8.58 4.46 -0.89
C TYR A 208 -8.88 5.89 -1.34
N ARG A 209 -7.88 6.52 -1.95
CA ARG A 209 -7.90 7.93 -2.31
C ARG A 209 -8.50 8.13 -3.70
N ARG A 210 -9.70 8.69 -3.74
CA ARG A 210 -10.37 9.09 -4.97
C ARG A 210 -11.15 10.39 -4.80
N ARG A 211 -11.31 11.11 -5.90
CA ARG A 211 -12.19 12.28 -6.01
C ARG A 211 -12.72 12.37 -7.44
N GLY A 212 -13.82 13.05 -7.65
CA GLY A 212 -14.22 13.45 -9.00
C GLY A 212 -14.93 14.78 -9.01
N VAL A 213 -15.10 15.33 -10.20
CA VAL A 213 -15.80 16.58 -10.45
C VAL A 213 -16.51 16.49 -11.78
N VAL A 214 -17.71 17.05 -11.83
CA VAL A 214 -18.46 17.30 -13.06
C VAL A 214 -18.34 18.78 -13.35
N LEU A 215 -17.88 19.12 -14.55
CA LEU A 215 -17.70 20.48 -15.02
C LEU A 215 -18.62 20.73 -16.21
N ASP A 216 -19.07 21.96 -16.38
CA ASP A 216 -19.59 22.40 -17.68
C ASP A 216 -18.43 22.60 -18.68
N VAL A 217 -18.74 22.83 -19.96
CA VAL A 217 -17.72 23.06 -21.00
C VAL A 217 -16.93 24.35 -20.83
N ASN A 218 -17.35 25.25 -19.94
CA ASN A 218 -16.62 26.48 -19.60
C ASN A 218 -15.68 26.28 -18.39
N GLY A 219 -15.65 25.09 -17.79
CA GLY A 219 -14.83 24.76 -16.63
C GLY A 219 -15.48 25.10 -15.28
N SER A 220 -16.76 25.48 -15.24
CA SER A 220 -17.47 25.73 -13.99
C SER A 220 -17.81 24.41 -13.29
N VAL A 221 -17.60 24.34 -11.98
CA VAL A 221 -17.98 23.16 -11.19
C VAL A 221 -19.49 23.04 -11.11
N VAL A 222 -20.02 21.94 -11.65
CA VAL A 222 -21.43 21.55 -11.53
C VAL A 222 -21.63 20.72 -10.28
N GLU A 223 -20.76 19.73 -10.05
CA GLU A 223 -20.89 18.79 -8.94
C GLU A 223 -19.52 18.23 -8.51
N TRP A 224 -19.31 18.06 -7.22
CA TRP A 224 -18.19 17.29 -6.68
C TRP A 224 -18.61 15.84 -6.41
N LEU A 225 -17.87 14.89 -6.96
CA LEU A 225 -18.08 13.46 -6.72
C LEU A 225 -17.25 12.96 -5.54
N TYR A 226 -17.83 12.05 -4.75
CA TYR A 226 -17.24 11.48 -3.54
C TYR A 226 -16.91 12.52 -2.46
N GLN A 227 -17.62 13.64 -2.42
CA GLN A 227 -17.46 14.66 -1.40
C GLN A 227 -18.48 14.46 -0.28
N ALA A 228 -18.02 14.42 0.97
CA ALA A 228 -18.93 14.42 2.10
C ALA A 228 -19.48 15.84 2.33
N PRO A 229 -20.73 15.98 2.83
CA PRO A 229 -21.24 17.29 3.24
C PRO A 229 -20.27 17.97 4.21
N HIS A 230 -19.95 19.25 3.96
CA HIS A 230 -19.08 20.06 4.81
C HIS A 230 -17.65 19.52 5.00
N GLU A 231 -17.16 18.63 4.13
CA GLU A 231 -15.85 17.97 4.28
C GLU A 231 -14.69 18.95 4.52
N PHE A 232 -14.67 20.08 3.82
CA PHE A 232 -13.61 21.10 3.95
C PHE A 232 -13.85 22.12 5.06
N GLN A 233 -14.97 22.04 5.78
CA GLN A 233 -15.30 22.92 6.90
C GLN A 233 -14.90 22.29 8.25
N HIS A 234 -14.55 20.99 8.24
CA HIS A 234 -14.10 20.27 9.43
C HIS A 234 -12.58 20.19 9.45
N GLN A 235 -11.96 20.55 10.58
CA GLN A 235 -10.61 20.10 10.89
C GLN A 235 -10.73 18.74 11.57
N GLU A 236 -10.21 17.68 10.95
CA GLU A 236 -10.12 16.40 11.64
C GLU A 236 -9.23 16.55 12.87
N GLU A 237 -9.80 16.29 14.04
CA GLU A 237 -9.02 16.11 15.24
C GLU A 237 -8.24 14.80 15.14
N LEU A 238 -6.96 14.85 15.50
CA LEU A 238 -6.16 13.65 15.50
C LEU A 238 -6.72 12.70 16.55
N PRO A 239 -6.88 11.41 16.21
CA PRO A 239 -7.35 10.45 17.17
C PRO A 239 -6.37 10.40 18.34
N ASP A 240 -6.90 10.34 19.57
CA ASP A 240 -6.06 10.10 20.74
C ASP A 240 -5.40 8.72 20.58
N LEU A 241 -4.08 8.74 20.36
CA LEU A 241 -3.26 7.53 20.21
C LEU A 241 -2.86 6.94 21.56
N THR A 242 -3.44 7.41 22.67
CA THR A 242 -3.21 6.85 24.00
C THR A 242 -3.79 5.44 24.08
N LEU A 243 -2.92 4.46 23.86
CA LEU A 243 -3.23 3.06 24.06
C LEU A 243 -3.19 2.72 25.58
N PRO A 244 -4.06 1.83 26.08
CA PRO A 244 -4.05 1.42 27.48
C PRO A 244 -2.66 0.89 27.89
N ALA A 245 -2.12 1.40 29.00
CA ALA A 245 -0.75 1.09 29.43
C ALA A 245 -0.50 -0.41 29.68
N ALA A 246 -1.54 -1.18 29.99
CA ALA A 246 -1.44 -2.62 30.22
C ALA A 246 -1.15 -3.42 28.95
N ASP A 247 -1.45 -2.86 27.77
CA ASP A 247 -1.40 -3.56 26.48
C ASP A 247 -0.21 -3.16 25.61
N VAL A 248 0.73 -2.37 26.16
CA VAL A 248 1.82 -1.75 25.38
C VAL A 248 3.17 -1.88 26.07
N VAL A 249 4.17 -2.31 25.29
CA VAL A 249 5.57 -2.27 25.68
C VAL A 249 6.22 -0.97 25.20
N ARG A 250 6.73 -0.16 26.12
CA ARG A 250 7.49 1.06 25.79
C ARG A 250 8.97 0.75 25.66
N LEU A 251 9.57 1.20 24.55
CA LEU A 251 10.99 1.04 24.28
C LEU A 251 11.61 2.41 24.00
N SER A 252 12.87 2.57 24.39
CA SER A 252 13.64 3.76 24.06
C SER A 252 14.99 3.36 23.50
N THR A 253 15.40 3.95 22.37
CA THR A 253 16.74 3.69 21.82
C THR A 253 17.82 4.40 22.65
N PRO A 254 19.05 3.86 22.75
CA PRO A 254 19.53 2.63 22.11
C PRO A 254 18.92 1.38 22.74
N LEU A 255 18.48 0.43 21.90
CA LEU A 255 17.83 -0.80 22.36
C LEU A 255 18.88 -1.81 22.84
N SER A 256 18.66 -2.40 24.01
CA SER A 256 19.49 -3.50 24.50
C SER A 256 18.97 -4.85 23.97
N GLU A 257 19.86 -5.82 23.78
CA GLU A 257 19.42 -7.18 23.43
C GLU A 257 18.50 -7.77 24.50
N ALA A 258 18.77 -7.49 25.78
CA ALA A 258 17.95 -7.96 26.89
C ALA A 258 16.50 -7.48 26.79
N ASP A 259 16.27 -6.25 26.31
CA ASP A 259 14.92 -5.73 26.09
C ASP A 259 14.26 -6.38 24.87
N ILE A 260 15.00 -6.55 23.77
CA ILE A 260 14.50 -7.22 22.57
C ILE A 260 14.09 -8.67 22.83
N ARG A 261 14.82 -9.38 23.69
CA ARG A 261 14.53 -10.79 24.05
C ARG A 261 13.28 -10.94 24.90
N LYS A 262 12.76 -9.88 25.52
CA LYS A 262 11.48 -9.92 26.26
C LYS A 262 10.26 -9.90 25.34
N LEU A 263 10.42 -9.34 24.14
CA LEU A 263 9.34 -9.16 23.17
C LEU A 263 8.90 -10.49 22.56
N LYS A 264 7.60 -10.59 22.28
CA LYS A 264 6.94 -11.73 21.62
C LYS A 264 6.09 -11.23 20.46
N ILE A 265 5.82 -12.10 19.50
CA ILE A 265 4.88 -11.77 18.43
C ILE A 265 3.52 -11.36 18.99
N GLY A 266 2.93 -10.30 18.42
CA GLY A 266 1.66 -9.72 18.86
C GLY A 266 1.81 -8.58 19.88
N ASP A 267 2.97 -8.42 20.52
CA ASP A 267 3.19 -7.30 21.43
C ASP A 267 3.06 -5.96 20.68
N VAL A 268 2.30 -5.04 21.25
CA VAL A 268 2.21 -3.66 20.75
C VAL A 268 3.32 -2.84 21.40
N VAL A 269 4.07 -2.11 20.58
CA VAL A 269 5.24 -1.32 20.98
C VAL A 269 4.99 0.15 20.71
N LEU A 270 5.36 0.99 21.67
CA LEU A 270 5.59 2.43 21.46
C LEU A 270 7.09 2.69 21.59
N LEU A 271 7.70 3.19 20.52
CA LEU A 271 9.14 3.46 20.46
C LEU A 271 9.42 4.96 20.56
N ASP A 272 10.32 5.31 21.47
CA ASP A 272 10.92 6.63 21.61
C ASP A 272 12.41 6.57 21.22
N GLY A 273 12.94 7.65 20.64
CA GLY A 273 14.37 7.79 20.34
C GLY A 273 14.69 7.85 18.85
N ILE A 274 15.79 7.24 18.41
CA ILE A 274 16.37 7.44 17.08
C ILE A 274 16.08 6.25 16.17
N VAL A 275 15.52 6.53 15.00
CA VAL A 275 15.33 5.56 13.91
C VAL A 275 15.95 6.08 12.63
N PHE A 276 16.47 5.17 11.79
CA PHE A 276 17.11 5.52 10.53
C PHE A 276 16.28 4.98 9.37
N THR A 277 15.86 5.84 8.43
CA THR A 277 15.18 5.31 7.25
C THR A 277 16.15 4.58 6.34
N GLY A 278 15.69 3.53 5.67
CA GLY A 278 16.48 2.82 4.67
C GLY A 278 15.63 1.76 3.99
N ARG A 279 15.69 1.71 2.65
CA ARG A 279 14.90 0.79 1.82
C ARG A 279 15.74 0.33 0.62
N ASP A 280 15.14 0.14 -0.55
CA ASP A 280 15.69 -0.58 -1.70
C ASP A 280 17.14 -0.17 -2.06
N ALA A 281 17.41 1.13 -2.28
CA ALA A 281 18.75 1.59 -2.68
C ALA A 281 19.79 1.45 -1.55
N VAL A 282 19.39 1.75 -0.32
CA VAL A 282 20.26 1.66 0.87
C VAL A 282 20.61 0.21 1.18
N HIS A 283 19.65 -0.71 1.12
CA HIS A 283 19.90 -2.13 1.38
C HIS A 283 20.83 -2.73 0.33
N LYS A 284 20.66 -2.37 -0.95
CA LYS A 284 21.60 -2.75 -1.99
C LYS A 284 23.00 -2.17 -1.74
N TYR A 285 23.12 -0.89 -1.42
CA TYR A 285 24.40 -0.26 -1.09
C TYR A 285 25.12 -0.95 0.07
N LEU A 286 24.41 -1.24 1.16
CA LEU A 286 24.97 -1.93 2.34
C LEU A 286 25.31 -3.39 2.04
N HIS A 287 24.55 -4.06 1.17
CA HIS A 287 24.86 -5.41 0.73
C HIS A 287 26.14 -5.48 -0.11
N ASP A 288 26.32 -4.50 -1.00
CA ASP A 288 27.48 -4.40 -1.91
C ASP A 288 28.75 -3.89 -1.21
N GLY A 289 28.75 -3.80 0.13
CA GLY A 289 29.92 -3.44 0.94
C GLY A 289 29.95 -2.01 1.46
N GLY A 290 28.96 -1.17 1.11
CA GLY A 290 28.84 0.18 1.63
C GLY A 290 28.81 0.25 3.15
N GLU A 291 29.38 1.31 3.73
CA GLU A 291 29.48 1.52 5.18
C GLU A 291 28.50 2.59 5.66
N LEU A 292 27.94 2.39 6.85
CA LEU A 292 27.01 3.33 7.48
C LEU A 292 26.99 3.12 9.00
N ASP A 293 28.12 3.38 9.66
CA ASP A 293 28.30 3.03 11.09
C ASP A 293 27.26 3.62 12.04
N VAL A 294 26.61 4.72 11.67
CA VAL A 294 25.58 5.37 12.49
C VAL A 294 24.36 4.49 12.78
N ILE A 295 24.08 3.46 11.96
CA ILE A 295 22.96 2.54 12.19
C ILE A 295 23.31 1.37 13.12
N ARG A 296 24.58 1.24 13.56
CA ARG A 296 25.02 0.10 14.36
C ARG A 296 24.22 -0.02 15.65
N HIS A 297 23.74 -1.23 15.93
CA HIS A 297 22.88 -1.52 17.08
C HIS A 297 21.57 -0.70 17.13
N GLY A 298 21.24 -0.01 16.04
CA GLY A 298 20.09 0.86 15.93
C GLY A 298 18.86 0.17 15.36
N VAL A 299 17.95 1.03 14.90
CA VAL A 299 16.67 0.66 14.31
C VAL A 299 16.63 1.17 12.87
N ILE A 300 16.44 0.27 11.91
CA ILE A 300 16.24 0.65 10.51
C ILE A 300 14.74 0.67 10.19
N TYR A 301 14.27 1.73 9.54
CA TYR A 301 12.89 1.94 9.16
C TYR A 301 12.72 1.94 7.65
N HIS A 302 12.01 0.95 7.12
CA HIS A 302 11.70 0.84 5.70
C HIS A 302 10.64 1.88 5.35
N CYS A 303 11.09 3.09 5.03
CA CYS A 303 10.27 4.25 4.77
C CYS A 303 10.92 5.12 3.70
N GLY A 304 10.10 5.65 2.79
CA GLY A 304 10.48 6.77 1.94
C GLY A 304 9.63 7.96 2.33
N PRO A 305 10.09 8.83 3.24
CA PRO A 305 9.30 9.92 3.78
C PRO A 305 9.10 11.03 2.74
N VAL A 306 8.07 11.85 2.94
CA VAL A 306 7.93 13.17 2.30
C VAL A 306 8.50 14.18 3.27
N VAL A 307 9.58 14.85 2.87
CA VAL A 307 10.28 15.84 3.69
C VAL A 307 10.39 17.13 2.90
N LEU A 308 9.98 18.24 3.51
CA LEU A 308 10.25 19.58 3.01
C LEU A 308 11.40 20.20 3.78
N LYS A 309 12.19 21.02 3.10
CA LYS A 309 13.25 21.82 3.72
C LYS A 309 12.84 23.28 3.69
N GLU A 310 12.54 23.84 4.86
CA GLU A 310 12.10 25.24 5.03
C GLU A 310 13.04 25.91 6.02
N ASN A 311 13.64 27.04 5.65
CA ASN A 311 14.53 27.83 6.51
C ASN A 311 15.68 27.00 7.15
N GLY A 312 16.20 26.01 6.41
CA GLY A 312 17.27 25.12 6.89
C GLY A 312 16.81 24.02 7.85
N GLN A 313 15.52 23.96 8.20
CA GLN A 313 14.92 22.88 8.98
C GLN A 313 14.16 21.91 8.07
N TYR A 314 14.14 20.64 8.46
CA TYR A 314 13.37 19.61 7.77
C TYR A 314 12.04 19.40 8.47
N ARG A 315 10.96 19.36 7.70
CA ARG A 315 9.62 19.01 8.15
C ARG A 315 9.19 17.73 7.45
N VAL A 316 8.88 16.70 8.23
CA VAL A 316 8.35 15.44 7.71
C VAL A 316 6.82 15.58 7.59
N LEU A 317 6.29 15.45 6.38
CA LEU A 317 4.85 15.56 6.10
C LEU A 317 4.17 14.18 6.10
N ALA A 318 4.90 13.14 5.71
CA ALA A 318 4.42 11.77 5.67
C ALA A 318 5.59 10.81 5.87
N ALA A 319 5.43 9.82 6.75
CA ALA A 319 6.46 8.83 7.05
C ALA A 319 5.87 7.43 7.14
N GLY A 320 5.05 7.01 6.17
CA GLY A 320 4.46 5.67 6.18
C GLY A 320 5.47 4.57 5.80
N PRO A 321 5.28 3.32 6.29
CA PRO A 321 6.18 2.21 5.97
C PRO A 321 6.02 1.73 4.52
N THR A 322 7.09 1.15 3.96
CA THR A 322 7.07 0.41 2.69
C THR A 322 7.09 -1.10 2.93
N THR A 323 6.69 -1.86 1.90
CA THR A 323 6.64 -3.33 1.96
C THR A 323 8.03 -3.92 2.13
N SER A 324 8.30 -4.52 3.29
CA SER A 324 9.65 -4.92 3.70
C SER A 324 10.18 -6.15 2.96
N ILE A 325 9.31 -7.04 2.47
CA ILE A 325 9.74 -8.28 1.78
C ILE A 325 10.67 -8.03 0.58
N ARG A 326 10.68 -6.82 0.01
CA ARG A 326 11.63 -6.43 -1.05
C ARG A 326 13.09 -6.45 -0.58
N GLU A 327 13.32 -6.26 0.72
CA GLU A 327 14.64 -6.24 1.35
C GLU A 327 15.10 -7.61 1.88
N GLU A 328 14.26 -8.64 1.81
CA GLU A 328 14.57 -10.00 2.26
C GLU A 328 15.88 -10.58 1.68
N PRO A 329 16.29 -10.29 0.43
CA PRO A 329 17.59 -10.73 -0.08
C PRO A 329 18.79 -10.20 0.72
N TYR A 330 18.65 -9.05 1.40
CA TYR A 330 19.76 -8.30 2.01
C TYR A 330 19.70 -8.28 3.54
N GLN A 331 18.49 -8.22 4.11
CA GLN A 331 18.25 -7.85 5.49
C GLN A 331 19.01 -8.70 6.52
N ALA A 332 19.02 -10.03 6.34
CA ALA A 332 19.69 -10.93 7.28
C ALA A 332 21.20 -10.62 7.42
N GLY A 333 21.86 -10.30 6.30
CA GLY A 333 23.27 -9.91 6.30
C GLY A 333 23.49 -8.55 6.97
N ILE A 334 22.58 -7.60 6.73
CA ILE A 334 22.64 -6.26 7.32
C ILE A 334 22.41 -6.32 8.85
N ILE A 335 21.43 -7.12 9.32
CA ILE A 335 21.23 -7.37 10.77
C ILE A 335 22.53 -7.86 11.40
N LYS A 336 23.17 -8.87 10.80
CA LYS A 336 24.41 -9.44 11.32
C LYS A 336 25.59 -8.45 11.29
N ARG A 337 25.78 -7.73 10.18
CA ARG A 337 26.93 -6.82 9.97
C ARG A 337 26.88 -5.58 10.85
N PHE A 338 25.70 -5.00 11.03
CA PHE A 338 25.50 -3.77 11.80
C PHE A 338 24.96 -4.05 13.21
N GLY A 339 24.65 -5.30 13.54
CA GLY A 339 24.11 -5.69 14.84
C GLY A 339 22.77 -5.04 15.16
N LEU A 340 21.93 -4.80 14.15
CA LEU A 340 20.64 -4.10 14.27
C LEU A 340 19.76 -4.76 15.34
N LYS A 341 19.00 -3.94 16.08
CA LYS A 341 18.12 -4.41 17.16
C LYS A 341 16.64 -4.41 16.80
N ALA A 342 16.24 -3.57 15.84
CA ALA A 342 14.92 -3.68 15.24
C ALA A 342 14.93 -3.28 13.76
N VAL A 343 14.01 -3.88 13.02
CA VAL A 343 13.65 -3.50 11.65
C VAL A 343 12.18 -3.10 11.66
N ILE A 344 11.86 -1.89 11.21
CA ILE A 344 10.49 -1.38 11.10
C ILE A 344 10.06 -1.40 9.64
N GLY A 345 8.84 -1.85 9.35
CA GLY A 345 8.24 -1.70 8.01
C GLY A 345 6.82 -2.25 7.93
N LYS A 346 6.38 -2.73 6.76
CA LYS A 346 5.08 -3.41 6.62
C LYS A 346 5.12 -4.65 5.73
N GLY A 347 4.09 -5.48 5.81
CA GLY A 347 3.87 -6.67 4.97
C GLY A 347 4.67 -7.92 5.37
N GLY A 348 5.49 -7.83 6.43
CA GLY A 348 6.29 -8.93 6.95
C GLY A 348 7.60 -9.16 6.20
N MET A 349 8.38 -10.12 6.70
CA MET A 349 9.68 -10.56 6.17
C MET A 349 9.74 -12.09 6.10
N GLY A 350 10.74 -12.60 5.37
CA GLY A 350 10.89 -14.03 5.11
C GLY A 350 11.74 -14.76 6.16
N ALA A 351 11.97 -16.04 5.87
CA ALA A 351 12.65 -16.97 6.77
C ALA A 351 14.12 -16.58 7.06
N LYS A 352 14.82 -15.90 6.14
CA LYS A 352 16.22 -15.50 6.38
C LYS A 352 16.27 -14.41 7.44
N THR A 353 15.40 -13.41 7.31
CA THR A 353 15.28 -12.34 8.30
C THR A 353 14.80 -12.86 9.65
N GLN A 354 13.82 -13.76 9.67
CA GLN A 354 13.37 -14.42 10.89
C GLN A 354 14.51 -15.14 11.62
N LYS A 355 15.30 -15.93 10.89
CA LYS A 355 16.48 -16.60 11.46
C LYS A 355 17.51 -15.61 12.00
N ALA A 356 17.79 -14.53 11.25
CA ALA A 356 18.71 -13.49 11.70
C ALA A 356 18.21 -12.77 12.97
N CYS A 357 16.90 -12.52 13.09
CA CYS A 357 16.27 -11.96 14.30
C CYS A 357 16.51 -12.85 15.52
N GLN A 358 16.30 -14.16 15.35
CA GLN A 358 16.56 -15.15 16.38
C GLN A 358 18.03 -15.20 16.81
N GLU A 359 18.96 -15.23 15.85
CA GLU A 359 20.39 -15.38 16.14
C GLU A 359 21.04 -14.13 16.76
N ASN A 360 20.57 -12.93 16.42
CA ASN A 360 21.26 -11.67 16.74
C ASN A 360 20.52 -10.78 17.76
N GLY A 361 19.40 -11.28 18.32
CA GLY A 361 18.59 -10.52 19.27
C GLY A 361 18.00 -9.27 18.64
N CYS A 362 17.31 -9.48 17.52
CA CYS A 362 16.63 -8.45 16.74
C CYS A 362 15.15 -8.82 16.59
N VAL A 363 14.30 -7.83 16.31
CA VAL A 363 12.86 -8.01 16.05
C VAL A 363 12.45 -7.29 14.78
N TYR A 364 11.37 -7.78 14.16
CA TYR A 364 10.66 -7.02 13.14
C TYR A 364 9.40 -6.39 13.73
N LEU A 365 9.33 -5.07 13.63
CA LEU A 365 8.24 -4.23 14.10
C LEU A 365 7.41 -3.79 12.88
N HIS A 366 6.18 -4.28 12.79
CA HIS A 366 5.27 -3.91 11.74
C HIS A 366 4.58 -2.58 12.08
N ALA A 367 4.92 -1.53 11.34
CA ALA A 367 4.21 -0.25 11.33
C ALA A 367 2.92 -0.36 10.50
N ILE A 368 1.88 0.38 10.88
CA ILE A 368 0.55 0.35 10.26
C ILE A 368 0.60 1.02 8.89
N GLY A 369 0.60 0.22 7.83
CA GLY A 369 0.66 0.70 6.47
C GLY A 369 -0.54 1.57 6.11
N GLY A 370 -0.32 2.80 5.62
CA GLY A 370 -1.37 3.75 5.23
C GLY A 370 -1.55 4.91 6.22
N ALA A 371 -1.09 4.79 7.46
CA ALA A 371 -1.17 5.84 8.49
C ALA A 371 0.02 6.82 8.42
N ALA A 372 0.40 7.27 7.22
CA ALA A 372 1.67 7.98 7.01
C ALA A 372 1.77 9.33 7.75
N GLN A 373 0.66 10.06 7.89
CA GLN A 373 0.60 11.32 8.63
C GLN A 373 0.71 11.12 10.14
N ILE A 374 0.15 10.02 10.67
CA ILE A 374 0.33 9.64 12.08
C ILE A 374 1.81 9.42 12.36
N TYR A 375 2.51 8.66 11.52
CA TYR A 375 3.95 8.45 11.67
C TYR A 375 4.77 9.72 11.51
N ALA A 376 4.34 10.66 10.66
CA ALA A 376 5.01 11.95 10.54
C ALA A 376 4.91 12.77 11.83
N GLN A 377 3.82 12.67 12.58
CA GLN A 377 3.64 13.35 13.87
C GLN A 377 4.48 12.73 14.99
N CYS A 378 4.76 11.42 14.90
CA CYS A 378 5.72 10.79 15.79
C CYS A 378 7.13 11.38 15.60
N VAL A 379 7.47 11.91 14.42
CA VAL A 379 8.78 12.51 14.16
C VAL A 379 8.86 13.90 14.78
N GLN A 380 9.64 14.01 15.86
CA GLN A 380 9.90 15.27 16.54
C GLN A 380 10.89 16.13 15.75
N ARG A 381 11.97 15.51 15.26
CA ARG A 381 13.06 16.21 14.55
C ARG A 381 13.76 15.30 13.56
N VAL A 382 14.20 15.86 12.44
CA VAL A 382 15.23 15.25 11.58
C VAL A 382 16.60 15.72 12.07
N LEU A 383 17.44 14.79 12.52
CA LEU A 383 18.76 15.12 13.06
C LEU A 383 19.80 15.27 11.95
N SER A 384 19.72 14.42 10.93
CA SER A 384 20.59 14.49 9.76
C SER A 384 20.02 13.67 8.60
N VAL A 385 20.59 13.86 7.42
CA VAL A 385 20.34 13.05 6.22
C VAL A 385 21.67 12.54 5.68
N ARG A 386 21.71 11.29 5.23
CA ARG A 386 22.87 10.62 4.64
C ARG A 386 22.46 9.93 3.35
N LEU A 387 23.44 9.67 2.48
CA LEU A 387 23.22 9.04 1.18
C LEU A 387 22.21 9.81 0.30
N GLU A 388 22.26 11.15 0.35
CA GLU A 388 21.36 12.05 -0.40
C GLU A 388 21.40 11.82 -1.91
N GLN A 389 22.48 11.25 -2.44
CA GLN A 389 22.61 10.91 -3.86
C GLN A 389 21.56 9.90 -4.36
N PHE A 390 20.90 9.16 -3.46
CA PHE A 390 19.81 8.25 -3.82
C PHE A 390 18.45 8.96 -3.98
N GLY A 391 18.38 10.26 -3.66
CA GLY A 391 17.15 11.06 -3.69
C GLY A 391 16.34 10.95 -2.39
N SER A 392 15.51 11.96 -2.13
CA SER A 392 14.77 12.11 -0.86
C SER A 392 14.02 10.85 -0.40
N PRO A 393 13.32 10.09 -1.26
CA PRO A 393 12.59 8.90 -0.82
C PRO A 393 13.48 7.68 -0.47
N GLU A 394 14.73 7.67 -0.90
CA GLU A 394 15.68 6.55 -0.72
C GLU A 394 16.84 6.91 0.21
N ALA A 395 17.06 8.19 0.51
CA ALA A 395 18.06 8.65 1.45
C ALA A 395 17.84 8.12 2.88
N VAL A 396 18.91 8.14 3.68
CA VAL A 396 18.87 7.75 5.09
C VAL A 396 18.61 8.96 5.95
N TRP A 397 17.38 9.08 6.42
CA TRP A 397 16.94 10.11 7.36
C TRP A 397 17.12 9.59 8.79
N GLU A 398 17.85 10.35 9.61
CA GLU A 398 17.98 10.10 11.04
C GLU A 398 16.88 10.88 11.77
N LEU A 399 15.90 10.16 12.29
CA LEU A 399 14.68 10.71 12.84
C LEU A 399 14.64 10.50 14.36
N GLN A 400 14.43 11.59 15.11
CA GLN A 400 14.01 11.50 16.50
C GLN A 400 12.49 11.30 16.53
N VAL A 401 12.04 10.18 17.06
CA VAL A 401 10.62 9.80 17.17
C VAL A 401 10.16 9.71 18.62
N GLU A 402 8.87 9.93 18.82
CA GLU A 402 8.18 9.79 20.10
C GLU A 402 6.83 9.09 19.89
N ASN A 403 6.48 8.19 20.80
CA ASN A 403 5.28 7.36 20.78
C ASN A 403 5.06 6.67 19.41
N PHE A 404 6.13 6.20 18.77
CA PHE A 404 6.05 5.57 17.44
C PHE A 404 5.40 4.17 17.56
N PRO A 405 4.19 3.95 17.02
CA PRO A 405 3.48 2.69 17.22
C PRO A 405 3.90 1.61 16.23
N ALA A 406 4.12 0.40 16.72
CA ALA A 406 4.33 -0.78 15.91
C ALA A 406 3.87 -2.07 16.62
N VAL A 407 3.75 -3.16 15.87
CA VAL A 407 3.43 -4.49 16.40
C VAL A 407 4.59 -5.43 16.14
N VAL A 408 5.03 -6.21 17.12
CA VAL A 408 6.06 -7.23 16.91
C VAL A 408 5.45 -8.34 16.05
N THR A 409 5.98 -8.58 14.86
CA THR A 409 5.48 -9.67 14.00
C THR A 409 6.52 -10.71 13.64
N ILE A 410 7.79 -10.43 13.91
CA ILE A 410 8.84 -11.44 14.04
C ILE A 410 9.57 -11.16 15.34
N ASP A 411 9.60 -12.14 16.24
CA ASP A 411 10.30 -12.02 17.50
C ASP A 411 11.73 -12.56 17.43
N SER A 412 12.48 -12.39 18.52
CA SER A 412 13.86 -12.89 18.64
C SER A 412 13.91 -14.37 19.09
N HIS A 413 12.78 -15.08 19.13
CA HIS A 413 12.69 -16.49 19.52
C HIS A 413 12.45 -17.41 18.34
N GLY A 414 12.32 -16.85 17.13
CA GLY A 414 12.09 -17.59 15.90
C GLY A 414 10.61 -17.70 15.53
N ASN A 415 9.71 -16.92 16.13
CA ASN A 415 8.30 -16.90 15.77
C ASN A 415 8.01 -15.81 14.73
N ASN A 416 7.01 -16.06 13.88
CA ASN A 416 6.61 -15.17 12.79
C ASN A 416 5.08 -15.16 12.64
N LEU A 417 4.45 -14.03 12.98
CA LEU A 417 3.00 -13.87 12.98
C LEU A 417 2.44 -13.98 11.56
N GLN A 418 3.07 -13.34 10.56
CA GLN A 418 2.57 -13.40 9.18
C GLN A 418 2.62 -14.81 8.61
N GLN A 419 3.64 -15.60 8.97
CA GLN A 419 3.72 -17.00 8.55
C GLN A 419 2.54 -17.80 9.14
N ALA A 420 2.28 -17.65 10.45
CA ALA A 420 1.16 -18.31 11.11
C ALA A 420 -0.19 -17.95 10.48
N VAL A 421 -0.42 -16.66 10.17
CA VAL A 421 -1.62 -16.18 9.47
C VAL A 421 -1.72 -16.75 8.04
N THR A 422 -0.60 -16.80 7.32
CA THR A 422 -0.56 -17.33 5.94
C THR A 422 -0.87 -18.83 5.92
N ASP A 423 -0.37 -19.60 6.87
CA ASP A 423 -0.64 -21.04 6.98
C ASP A 423 -2.11 -21.29 7.34
N ARG A 424 -2.63 -20.61 8.37
CA ARG A 424 -4.03 -20.70 8.77
C ARG A 424 -4.99 -20.32 7.65
N SER A 425 -4.77 -19.18 7.00
CA SER A 425 -5.63 -18.70 5.92
C SER A 425 -5.59 -19.61 4.69
N ARG A 426 -4.48 -20.32 4.45
CA ARG A 426 -4.37 -21.31 3.38
C ARG A 426 -5.27 -22.51 3.62
N GLU A 427 -5.29 -23.04 4.85
CA GLU A 427 -6.17 -24.15 5.24
C GLU A 427 -7.65 -23.76 5.07
N LEU A 428 -8.01 -22.58 5.56
CA LEU A 428 -9.38 -22.05 5.45
C LEU A 428 -9.77 -21.84 3.98
N PHE A 429 -8.85 -21.32 3.16
CA PHE A 429 -9.11 -21.14 1.74
C PHE A 429 -9.27 -22.51 1.05
N ALA A 430 -8.38 -23.48 1.32
CA ALA A 430 -8.46 -24.83 0.76
C ALA A 430 -9.78 -25.55 1.10
N ALA A 431 -10.31 -25.33 2.30
CA ALA A 431 -11.60 -25.83 2.74
C ALA A 431 -12.81 -25.12 2.08
N ALA A 432 -12.64 -23.87 1.66
CA ALA A 432 -13.65 -23.09 0.95
C ALA A 432 -13.67 -23.31 -0.57
N LEU A 433 -12.63 -23.97 -1.12
CA LEU A 433 -12.55 -24.47 -2.49
C LEU A 433 -13.30 -25.79 -2.64
#